data_AF-A0A5A9EUW0-F1
#
_entry.id   AF-A0A5A9EUW0-F1
#
_cell.length_a   1.000
_cell.length_b   1.000
_cell.length_c   1.000
_cell.angle_alpha   90.00
_cell.angle_beta   90.00
_cell.angle_gamma   90.00
#
_symmetry.space_group_name_H-M   'P 1'
#
loop_
_entity.id
_entity.type
_entity.pdbx_description
1 polymer ?
#
loop_
_entity_poly.entity_id
_entity_poly.type
_entity_poly.pdbx_seq_one_letter_code
_entity_poly.pdbx_strand_id
1 'polypeptide(L)'
;MASKDPPKARAVADLAWGEVPGHRKSEFRKPDYRKPDYRKIAHELAQLGAEAANRARATGNGHYARLARTLTNRAGEILDDLDRAGKA
;
A
#
# COMPACT_ATOMS: atom_id res chain seq x y z
N MET A 1 -5.95 55.25 -13.04
CA MET A 1 -4.64 54.87 -12.46
C MET A 1 -4.85 54.50 -11.00
N ALA A 2 -4.08 53.52 -10.50
CA ALA A 2 -4.12 52.88 -9.18
C ALA A 2 -4.03 53.88 -7.98
N SER A 3 -4.21 53.56 -6.69
CA SER A 3 -4.19 52.31 -5.92
C SER A 3 -4.63 52.61 -4.46
N LYS A 4 -4.93 51.54 -3.69
CA LYS A 4 -4.78 51.31 -2.22
C LYS A 4 -6.03 51.33 -1.31
N ASP A 5 -6.39 50.08 -0.93
CA ASP A 5 -6.95 49.52 0.32
C ASP A 5 -8.19 50.14 0.99
N PRO A 6 -9.16 49.30 1.39
CA PRO A 6 -9.29 48.93 2.82
C PRO A 6 -9.86 47.47 3.04
N PRO A 7 -10.42 47.08 4.21
CA PRO A 7 -9.72 46.44 5.32
C PRO A 7 -10.27 45.04 5.73
N LYS A 8 -9.45 44.29 6.48
CA LYS A 8 -9.78 43.38 7.61
C LYS A 8 -11.22 42.80 7.70
N ALA A 9 -11.40 41.55 7.26
CA ALA A 9 -12.41 40.58 7.74
C ALA A 9 -11.84 39.18 7.45
N ARG A 10 -11.34 38.40 8.42
CA ARG A 10 -12.01 37.68 9.51
C ARG A 10 -13.07 36.68 9.01
N ALA A 11 -12.68 35.41 9.19
CA ALA A 11 -13.51 34.24 9.46
C ALA A 11 -14.10 33.44 8.28
N VAL A 12 -14.12 32.13 8.54
CA VAL A 12 -14.76 30.98 7.89
C VAL A 12 -13.97 30.37 6.70
N ALA A 13 -13.48 29.14 6.72
CA ALA A 13 -13.90 27.97 7.49
C ALA A 13 -12.73 26.99 7.72
N ASP A 14 -12.17 27.00 8.93
CA ASP A 14 -11.46 25.86 9.53
C ASP A 14 -12.43 25.10 10.42
N LEU A 15 -13.43 24.46 9.80
CA LEU A 15 -14.46 23.71 10.51
C LEU A 15 -14.83 22.44 9.74
N ALA A 16 -13.91 21.47 9.75
CA ALA A 16 -14.23 20.12 9.26
C ALA A 16 -13.46 18.98 9.95
N TRP A 17 -12.71 19.21 11.03
CA TRP A 17 -12.19 18.11 11.84
C TRP A 17 -12.25 18.50 13.31
N GLY A 18 -13.34 18.10 13.96
CA GLY A 18 -13.67 18.46 15.33
C GLY A 18 -12.57 18.09 16.33
N GLU A 19 -12.25 19.04 17.18
CA GLU A 19 -11.65 18.77 18.49
C GLU A 19 -12.59 17.89 19.32
N VAL A 20 -12.04 16.87 19.95
CA VAL A 20 -12.55 16.36 21.22
C VAL A 20 -11.40 16.44 22.24
N PRO A 21 -11.60 17.12 23.38
CA PRO A 21 -10.55 17.41 24.34
C PRO A 21 -10.32 16.21 25.25
N GLY A 22 -9.05 15.89 25.52
CA GLY A 22 -8.74 14.78 26.41
C GLY A 22 -7.27 14.39 26.34
N HIS A 23 -6.41 15.23 26.87
CA HIS A 23 -5.01 14.93 27.15
C HIS A 23 -4.90 13.89 28.30
N ARG A 24 -5.52 12.72 28.14
CA ARG A 24 -5.18 11.53 28.92
C ARG A 24 -3.95 10.94 28.26
N LYS A 25 -2.89 10.77 29.04
CA LYS A 25 -1.65 10.07 28.67
C LYS A 25 -1.99 8.84 27.84
N SER A 26 -1.98 8.96 26.52
CA SER A 26 -2.02 7.82 25.64
C SER A 26 -0.63 7.24 25.74
N GLU A 27 -0.52 6.15 26.50
CA GLU A 27 0.56 5.21 26.29
C GLU A 27 0.70 5.07 24.78
N PHE A 28 1.85 5.48 24.26
CA PHE A 28 2.25 5.24 22.88
C PHE A 28 2.18 3.72 22.68
N ARG A 29 0.99 3.20 22.32
CA ARG A 29 0.83 1.87 21.77
C ARG A 29 1.62 1.93 20.49
N LYS A 30 2.87 1.47 20.57
CA LYS A 30 3.71 1.18 19.41
C LYS A 30 2.80 0.50 18.40
N PRO A 31 2.71 0.99 17.15
CA PRO A 31 1.98 0.27 16.13
C PRO A 31 2.53 -1.16 16.18
N ASP A 32 1.64 -2.13 16.33
CA ASP A 32 2.01 -3.53 16.31
C ASP A 32 2.41 -3.80 14.85
N TYR A 33 3.65 -3.45 14.50
CA TYR A 33 4.30 -3.77 13.24
C TYR A 33 4.53 -5.28 13.25
N ARG A 34 3.44 -6.04 13.21
CA ARG A 34 3.48 -7.47 12.95
C ARG A 34 4.30 -7.62 11.69
N LYS A 35 5.40 -8.36 11.82
CA LYS A 35 6.25 -8.69 10.67
C LYS A 35 5.33 -9.21 9.56
N PRO A 36 5.46 -8.69 8.32
CA PRO A 36 4.61 -9.13 7.23
C PRO A 36 4.68 -10.65 7.10
N ASP A 37 3.54 -11.31 6.90
CA ASP A 37 3.52 -12.72 6.52
C ASP A 37 3.93 -12.84 5.05
N TYR A 38 5.24 -12.86 4.83
CA TYR A 38 5.83 -12.93 3.50
C TYR A 38 5.43 -14.21 2.76
N ARG A 39 5.13 -15.30 3.47
CA ARG A 39 4.66 -16.54 2.86
C ARG A 39 3.27 -16.34 2.27
N LYS A 40 2.37 -15.70 3.02
CA LYS A 40 1.05 -15.30 2.51
C LYS A 40 1.16 -14.36 1.31
N ILE A 41 2.02 -13.34 1.39
CA ILE A 41 2.24 -12.39 0.28
C ILE A 41 2.74 -13.12 -0.98
N ALA A 42 3.67 -14.06 -0.85
CA ALA A 42 4.16 -14.83 -1.98
C ALA A 42 3.03 -15.66 -2.65
N HIS A 43 2.16 -16.28 -1.85
CA HIS A 43 1.01 -17.01 -2.39
C HIS A 43 0.03 -16.09 -3.12
N GLU A 44 -0.26 -14.89 -2.59
CA GLU A 44 -1.10 -13.89 -3.26
C GLU A 44 -0.49 -13.44 -4.60
N LEU A 45 0.83 -13.21 -4.63
CA LEU A 45 1.54 -12.89 -5.88
C LEU A 45 1.45 -14.03 -6.91
N ALA A 46 1.57 -15.29 -6.47
CA ALA A 46 1.43 -16.44 -7.35
C ALA A 46 0.01 -16.54 -7.94
N GLN A 47 -1.02 -16.27 -7.13
CA GLN A 47 -2.42 -16.24 -7.58
C GLN A 47 -2.65 -15.13 -8.62
N LEU A 48 -2.18 -13.91 -8.34
CA LEU A 48 -2.27 -12.80 -9.30
C LEU A 48 -1.50 -13.09 -10.60
N GLY A 49 -0.36 -13.77 -10.51
CA GLY A 49 0.38 -14.25 -11.68
C GLY A 49 -0.43 -15.22 -12.54
N ALA A 50 -1.13 -16.18 -11.90
CA ALA A 50 -2.00 -17.12 -12.59
C ALA A 50 -3.19 -16.42 -13.27
N GLU A 51 -3.80 -15.45 -12.60
CA GLU A 51 -4.87 -14.63 -13.19
C GLU A 51 -4.38 -13.82 -14.39
N ALA A 52 -3.21 -13.19 -14.29
CA ALA A 52 -2.59 -12.49 -15.40
C ALA A 52 -2.28 -13.44 -16.57
N ALA A 53 -1.81 -14.65 -16.31
CA ALA A 53 -1.57 -15.65 -17.35
C ALA A 53 -2.87 -16.06 -18.06
N ASN A 54 -3.95 -16.24 -17.30
CA ASN A 54 -5.27 -16.54 -17.86
C ASN A 54 -5.79 -15.38 -18.73
N ARG A 55 -5.64 -14.13 -18.28
CA ARG A 55 -5.97 -12.95 -19.10
C ARG A 55 -5.10 -12.85 -20.35
N ALA A 56 -3.82 -13.17 -20.26
CA ALA A 56 -2.91 -13.19 -21.41
C ALA A 56 -3.37 -14.20 -22.47
N ARG A 57 -3.78 -15.40 -22.04
CA ARG A 57 -4.33 -16.43 -22.94
C ARG A 57 -5.65 -16.00 -23.57
N ALA A 58 -6.54 -15.41 -22.79
CA ALA A 58 -7.85 -14.97 -23.26
C ALA A 58 -7.77 -13.80 -24.25
N THR A 59 -6.80 -12.90 -24.07
CA THR A 59 -6.70 -11.64 -24.85
C THR A 59 -5.58 -11.64 -25.89
N GLY A 60 -4.64 -12.58 -25.83
CA GLY A 60 -3.40 -12.54 -26.59
C GLY A 60 -2.45 -11.40 -26.19
N ASN A 61 -2.72 -10.68 -25.08
CA ASN A 61 -1.94 -9.51 -24.71
C ASN A 61 -0.63 -9.89 -24.00
N GLY A 62 0.50 -9.56 -24.65
CA GLY A 62 1.84 -9.81 -24.14
C GLY A 62 2.18 -9.08 -22.83
N HIS A 63 1.51 -7.97 -22.51
CA HIS A 63 1.71 -7.29 -21.22
C HIS A 63 1.24 -8.14 -20.06
N TYR A 64 0.07 -8.79 -20.17
CA TYR A 64 -0.40 -9.71 -19.14
C TYR A 64 0.52 -10.94 -19.02
N ALA A 65 1.08 -11.44 -20.14
CA ALA A 65 2.05 -12.53 -20.10
C ALA A 65 3.32 -12.13 -19.35
N ARG A 66 3.84 -10.93 -19.61
CA ARG A 66 5.00 -10.39 -18.89
C ARG A 66 4.68 -10.20 -17.40
N LEU A 67 3.51 -9.64 -17.08
CA LEU A 67 3.07 -9.43 -15.70
C LEU A 67 2.96 -10.77 -14.95
N ALA A 68 2.34 -11.78 -15.56
CA ALA A 68 2.24 -13.12 -15.00
C ALA A 68 3.61 -13.67 -14.61
N ARG A 69 4.57 -13.61 -15.53
CA ARG A 69 5.93 -14.08 -15.30
C ARG A 69 6.61 -13.33 -14.16
N THR A 70 6.50 -12.01 -14.10
CA THR A 70 7.10 -11.20 -13.03
C THR A 70 6.53 -11.58 -11.66
N LEU A 71 5.20 -11.69 -11.55
CA LEU A 71 4.54 -12.00 -10.28
C LEU A 71 4.89 -13.41 -9.79
N THR A 72 4.86 -14.40 -10.67
CA THR A 72 5.23 -15.79 -10.32
C THR A 72 6.70 -15.90 -9.95
N ASN A 73 7.61 -15.25 -10.67
CA ASN A 73 9.03 -15.24 -10.31
C ASN A 73 9.25 -14.62 -8.93
N ARG A 74 8.61 -13.48 -8.65
CA ARG A 74 8.76 -12.80 -7.36
C ARG A 74 8.19 -13.60 -6.20
N ALA A 75 7.09 -14.32 -6.42
CA ALA A 75 6.56 -15.26 -5.43
C ALA A 75 7.58 -16.36 -5.11
N GLY A 76 8.23 -16.93 -6.13
CA GLY A 76 9.28 -17.93 -5.97
C GLY A 76 10.47 -17.40 -5.17
N GLU A 77 11.01 -16.23 -5.55
CA GLU A 77 12.12 -15.58 -4.85
C GLU A 77 11.84 -15.38 -3.36
N ILE A 78 10.63 -14.93 -3.00
CA ILE A 78 10.26 -14.73 -1.60
C ILE A 78 10.21 -16.06 -0.84
N LEU A 79 9.64 -17.11 -1.44
CA LEU A 79 9.58 -18.42 -0.80
C LEU A 79 10.98 -19.03 -0.63
N ASP A 80 11.84 -18.91 -1.64
CA ASP A 80 13.22 -19.38 -1.59
C ASP A 80 14.04 -18.67 -0.48
N ASP A 81 13.85 -17.35 -0.34
CA ASP A 81 14.50 -16.55 0.71
C ASP A 81 14.02 -16.96 2.11
N LEU A 82 12.72 -17.23 2.27
CA LEU A 82 12.16 -17.72 3.54
C LEU A 82 12.67 -19.11 3.90
N ASP A 83 12.73 -20.02 2.91
CA ASP A 83 13.23 -21.37 3.11
C ASP A 83 14.73 -21.37 3.45
N ARG A 84 15.51 -20.45 2.88
CA ARG A 84 16.92 -20.26 3.23
C ARG A 84 17.08 -19.71 4.65
N ALA A 85 16.28 -18.71 5.03
CA ALA A 85 16.33 -18.11 6.37
C ALA A 85 15.90 -19.10 7.47
N GLY A 86 15.03 -20.07 7.17
CA GLY A 86 14.61 -21.10 8.12
C GLY A 86 15.60 -22.27 8.27
N LYS A 87 16.60 -22.38 7.41
CA LYS A 87 17.63 -23.44 7.44
C LYS A 87 18.97 -22.99 8.04
N ALA A 88 19.13 -21.70 8.32
CA ALA A 88 20.30 -21.10 8.96
C ALA A 88 20.15 -21.11 10.49
#